data_AF-A0A7D9KHC9-F1
#
_entry.id   AF-A0A7D9KHC9-F1
#
_cell.length_a   1.000
_cell.length_b   1.000
_cell.length_c   1.000
_cell.angle_alpha   90.00
_cell.angle_beta   90.00
_cell.angle_gamma   90.00
#
_symmetry.space_group_name_H-M   'P 1'
#
loop_
_entity.id
_entity.type
_entity.pdbx_description
1 polymer ?
#
loop_
_entity_poly.entity_id
_entity_poly.type
_entity_poly.pdbx_seq_one_letter_code
_entity_poly.pdbx_strand_id
1 'polypeptide(L)'
;KLAEKSWSEVTSLETVEEATKVLENTIHNMIDQCFPKKTVTLSTRDPPWMSPLLKYLIRKRSKAKSRRKLSIATELTERISGIISHN
;
A
#
# COMPACT_ATOMS: atom_id res chain seq x y z
N LYS A 1 -4.34 4.85 13.85
CA LYS A 1 -5.57 4.60 13.03
C LYS A 1 -6.53 3.59 13.66
N LEU A 2 -6.26 2.27 13.69
CA LEU A 2 -7.19 1.29 14.32
C LEU A 2 -7.35 1.55 15.82
N ALA A 3 -6.23 1.74 16.52
CA ALA A 3 -6.20 2.08 17.95
C ALA A 3 -6.81 3.46 18.29
N GLU A 4 -7.01 4.33 17.30
CA GLU A 4 -7.58 5.68 17.48
C GLU A 4 -9.07 5.72 17.10
N LYS A 5 -9.61 4.66 16.50
CA LYS A 5 -10.98 4.61 16.01
C LYS A 5 -11.94 4.40 17.18
N SER A 6 -12.93 5.27 17.31
CA SER A 6 -14.06 5.04 18.21
C SER A 6 -14.94 3.92 17.65
N TRP A 7 -15.28 2.96 18.50
CA TRP A 7 -16.17 1.83 18.19
C TRP A 7 -17.61 2.04 18.70
N SER A 8 -17.93 3.26 19.14
CA SER A 8 -19.27 3.62 19.63
C SER A 8 -20.38 3.28 18.63
N GLU A 9 -20.09 3.42 17.33
CA GLU A 9 -21.00 3.09 16.22
C GLU A 9 -21.30 1.59 16.09
N VAL A 10 -20.42 0.73 16.58
CA VAL A 10 -20.62 -0.74 16.60
C VAL A 10 -21.38 -1.14 17.86
N THR A 11 -21.06 -0.54 19.00
CA THR A 11 -21.66 -0.87 20.30
C THR A 11 -23.07 -0.33 20.50
N SER A 12 -23.50 0.64 19.68
CA SER A 12 -24.82 1.28 19.78
C SER A 12 -25.91 0.59 18.95
N LEU A 13 -25.58 -0.50 18.25
CA LEU A 13 -26.51 -1.18 17.34
C LEU A 13 -27.33 -2.24 18.09
N GLU A 14 -28.59 -2.40 17.69
CA GLU A 14 -29.54 -3.28 18.38
C GLU A 14 -29.32 -4.76 18.06
N THR A 15 -28.82 -5.07 16.86
CA THR A 15 -28.60 -6.45 16.41
C THR A 15 -27.12 -6.79 16.29
N VAL A 16 -26.78 -8.03 16.63
CA VAL A 16 -25.41 -8.55 16.51
C VAL A 16 -24.98 -8.57 15.05
N GLU A 17 -25.90 -8.89 14.14
CA GLU A 17 -25.67 -8.94 12.70
C GLU A 17 -25.25 -7.58 12.14
N GLU A 18 -25.96 -6.51 12.50
CA GLU A 18 -25.62 -5.14 12.07
C GLU A 18 -24.29 -4.68 12.66
N ALA A 19 -24.06 -4.94 13.96
CA ALA A 19 -22.80 -4.62 14.62
C ALA A 19 -21.62 -5.31 13.93
N THR A 20 -21.75 -6.60 13.61
CA THR A 20 -20.71 -7.39 12.94
C THR A 20 -20.43 -6.84 11.54
N LYS A 21 -21.48 -6.52 10.78
CA LYS A 21 -21.35 -5.94 9.44
C LYS A 21 -20.64 -4.58 9.45
N VAL A 22 -20.98 -3.70 10.39
CA VAL A 22 -20.34 -2.38 10.51
C VAL A 22 -18.87 -2.53 10.91
N LEU A 23 -18.58 -3.43 11.86
CA LEU A 23 -17.21 -3.75 12.27
C LEU A 23 -16.36 -4.24 11.08
N GLU A 24 -16.84 -5.23 10.34
CA GLU A 24 -16.14 -5.80 9.18
C GLU A 24 -15.88 -4.74 8.11
N ASN A 25 -16.90 -3.95 7.75
CA ASN A 25 -16.76 -2.89 6.75
C ASN A 25 -15.74 -1.83 7.19
N THR A 26 -15.78 -1.43 8.46
CA THR A 26 -14.83 -0.46 9.00
C THR A 26 -13.42 -1.01 8.95
N ILE A 27 -13.19 -2.26 9.38
CA ILE A 27 -11.87 -2.89 9.32
C ILE A 27 -11.37 -3.01 7.88
N HIS A 28 -12.20 -3.51 6.95
CA HIS A 28 -11.83 -3.63 5.54
C HIS A 28 -11.46 -2.28 4.92
N ASN A 29 -12.26 -1.24 5.17
CA ASN A 29 -11.97 0.11 4.70
C ASN A 29 -10.63 0.64 5.26
N MET A 30 -10.34 0.35 6.53
CA MET A 30 -9.07 0.75 7.14
C MET A 30 -7.88 -0.02 6.56
N ILE A 31 -8.06 -1.31 6.28
CA ILE A 31 -7.08 -2.13 5.56
C ILE A 31 -6.81 -1.53 4.18
N ASP A 32 -7.85 -1.23 3.39
CA ASP A 32 -7.70 -0.66 2.04
C ASP A 32 -7.01 0.71 2.05
N GLN A 33 -7.26 1.53 3.07
CA GLN A 33 -6.58 2.81 3.23
C GLN A 33 -5.11 2.68 3.63
N CYS A 34 -4.78 1.71 4.48
CA CYS A 34 -3.42 1.54 5.00
C CYS A 34 -2.54 0.67 4.08
N PHE A 35 -3.15 -0.29 3.41
CA PHE A 35 -2.52 -1.28 2.55
C PHE A 35 -3.20 -1.31 1.17
N PRO A 36 -3.20 -0.18 0.44
CA PRO A 36 -3.93 -0.10 -0.82
C PRO A 36 -3.34 -1.08 -1.83
N LYS A 37 -4.19 -1.95 -2.40
CA LYS A 37 -3.82 -2.84 -3.49
C LYS A 37 -3.34 -2.02 -4.69
N LYS A 38 -2.17 -2.38 -5.24
CA LYS A 38 -1.60 -1.74 -6.44
C LYS A 38 -1.43 -2.77 -7.54
N THR A 39 -1.99 -2.47 -8.71
CA THR A 39 -1.80 -3.27 -9.90
C THR A 39 -0.62 -2.74 -10.72
N VAL A 40 0.25 -3.65 -11.14
CA VAL A 40 1.42 -3.36 -11.98
C VAL A 40 1.40 -4.32 -13.14
N THR A 41 1.41 -3.79 -14.36
CA THR A 41 1.51 -4.61 -15.56
C THR A 41 2.98 -4.93 -15.85
N LEU A 42 3.30 -6.23 -15.92
CA LEU A 42 4.55 -6.72 -16.49
C LEU A 42 4.35 -6.99 -17.99
N SER A 43 5.25 -6.47 -18.80
CA SER A 43 5.32 -6.62 -20.25
C SER A 43 6.40 -7.62 -20.60
N THR A 44 6.31 -8.24 -21.78
CA THR A 44 7.37 -9.10 -22.34
C THR A 44 8.70 -8.40 -22.55
N ARG A 45 8.72 -7.06 -22.51
CA ARG A 45 9.95 -6.24 -22.58
C ARG A 45 10.62 -6.02 -21.22
N ASP A 46 9.95 -6.34 -20.12
CA ASP A 46 10.57 -6.24 -18.80
C ASP A 46 11.61 -7.36 -18.63
N PRO A 47 12.75 -7.09 -17.98
CA PRO A 47 13.75 -8.11 -17.71
C PRO A 47 13.21 -9.28 -16.87
N PRO A 48 13.74 -10.51 -17.00
CA PRO A 48 13.29 -11.68 -16.23
C PRO A 48 13.37 -11.51 -14.71
N TRP A 49 14.31 -10.68 -14.23
CA TRP A 49 14.50 -10.37 -12.80
C TRP A 49 13.55 -9.27 -12.30
N MET A 50 12.71 -8.68 -13.16
CA MET A 50 11.83 -7.58 -12.78
C MET A 50 10.57 -8.08 -12.08
N SER A 51 10.50 -7.87 -10.76
CA SER A 51 9.27 -8.12 -10.01
C SER A 51 8.27 -6.96 -10.10
N PRO A 52 6.95 -7.19 -9.88
CA PRO A 52 5.94 -6.13 -9.86
C PRO A 52 6.28 -5.01 -8.85
N LEU A 53 6.79 -5.39 -7.68
CA LEU A 53 7.21 -4.45 -6.64
C LEU A 53 8.40 -3.60 -7.11
N LEU A 54 9.42 -4.23 -7.69
CA LEU A 54 10.59 -3.53 -8.19
C LEU A 54 10.22 -2.52 -9.28
N LYS A 55 9.40 -2.93 -10.25
CA LYS A 55 8.89 -2.06 -11.31
C LYS A 55 8.08 -0.87 -10.76
N TYR A 56 7.24 -1.11 -9.76
CA TYR A 56 6.49 -0.06 -9.07
C TYR A 56 7.41 0.96 -8.40
N LEU A 57 8.40 0.48 -7.64
CA LEU A 57 9.35 1.34 -6.92
C LEU A 57 10.20 2.17 -7.89
N ILE A 58 10.68 1.58 -8.99
CA ILE A 58 11.41 2.29 -10.04
C ILE A 58 10.55 3.42 -10.63
N ARG A 59 9.29 3.14 -10.98
CA ARG A 59 8.35 4.18 -11.48
C ARG A 59 8.11 5.28 -10.45
N LYS A 60 7.92 4.91 -9.19
CA LYS A 60 7.70 5.87 -8.09
C LYS A 60 8.91 6.77 -7.89
N ARG A 61 10.12 6.20 -7.94
CA ARG A 61 11.39 6.94 -7.88
C ARG A 61 11.53 7.91 -9.05
N SER A 62 11.26 7.47 -10.28
CA SER A 62 11.31 8.34 -11.46
C SER A 62 10.35 9.52 -11.35
N LYS A 63 9.12 9.28 -10.85
CA LYS A 63 8.13 10.34 -10.58
C LYS A 63 8.59 11.30 -9.48
N ALA A 64 9.23 10.80 -8.42
CA ALA A 64 9.78 11.64 -7.35
C ALA A 64 10.92 12.53 -7.87
N LYS A 65 11.85 11.98 -8.66
CA LYS A 65 12.93 12.74 -9.33
C LYS A 65 12.37 13.85 -10.23
N SER A 66 11.41 13.51 -11.09
CA SER A 66 10.74 14.48 -11.97
C SER A 66 10.08 15.63 -11.19
N ARG A 67 9.55 15.35 -9.99
CA ARG A 67 8.95 16.33 -9.10
C ARG A 67 9.94 17.00 -8.14
N ARG A 68 11.25 16.81 -8.33
CA ARG A 68 12.33 17.32 -7.46
C ARG A 68 12.19 16.94 -5.99
N LYS A 69 11.51 15.82 -5.68
CA LYS A 69 11.39 15.28 -4.33
C LYS A 69 12.59 14.38 -4.01
N LEU A 70 13.74 15.00 -3.76
CA LEU A 70 15.03 14.29 -3.67
C LEU A 70 15.08 13.29 -2.51
N SER A 71 14.62 13.66 -1.31
CA SER A 71 14.58 12.76 -0.14
C SER A 71 13.76 11.49 -0.39
N ILE A 72 12.61 11.59 -1.06
CA ILE A 72 11.82 10.40 -1.43
C ILE A 72 12.54 9.58 -2.51
N ALA A 73 13.22 10.25 -3.45
CA ALA A 73 13.97 9.55 -4.49
C ALA A 73 15.18 8.79 -3.92
N THR A 74 15.85 9.31 -2.89
CA THR A 74 16.97 8.63 -2.22
C THR A 74 16.48 7.41 -1.45
N GLU A 75 15.44 7.56 -0.61
CA GLU A 75 14.82 6.45 0.14
C GLU A 75 14.39 5.31 -0.80
N LEU A 76 13.73 5.66 -1.92
CA LEU A 76 13.32 4.66 -2.91
C LEU A 76 14.51 4.00 -3.61
N THR A 77 15.63 4.69 -3.77
CA THR A 77 16.84 4.12 -4.37
C THR A 77 17.46 3.09 -3.44
N GLU A 78 17.59 3.39 -2.15
CA GLU A 78 18.09 2.46 -1.14
C GLU A 78 17.23 1.20 -1.08
N ARG A 79 15.90 1.37 -1.05
CA ARG A 79 14.97 0.24 -1.06
C ARG A 79 15.07 -0.62 -2.33
N ILE A 80 15.22 0.01 -3.49
CA ILE A 80 15.41 -0.70 -4.76
C ILE A 80 16.71 -1.52 -4.73
N SER A 81 17.82 -0.92 -4.28
CA SER A 81 19.11 -1.61 -4.18
C SER A 81 19.03 -2.80 -3.22
N GLY A 82 18.36 -2.65 -2.08
CA GLY A 82 18.13 -3.75 -1.15
C GLY A 82 17.34 -4.89 -1.79
N ILE A 83 16.29 -4.62 -2.55
CA ILE A 83 15.55 -5.69 -3.25
C ILE A 83 16.44 -6.40 -4.27
N ILE A 84 17.22 -5.64 -5.04
CA ILE A 84 18.11 -6.22 -6.07
C ILE A 84 19.21 -7.07 -5.43
N SER A 85 19.75 -6.68 -4.28
CA SER A 85 20.84 -7.42 -3.63
C SER A 85 20.42 -8.72 -2.95
N HIS A 86 19.12 -8.88 -2.65
CA HIS A 86 18.56 -10.06 -1.99
C HIS A 86 17.91 -11.05 -2.97
N ASN A 87 17.85 -10.72 -4.26
CA ASN A 87 17.45 -11.63 -5.34
C ASN A 87 18.68 -12.11 -6.10
#